data_AF-A0A165RQA3-F1
#
_entry.id   AF-A0A165RQA3-F1
#
_cell.length_a   1.000
_cell.length_b   1.000
_cell.length_c   1.000
_cell.angle_alpha   90.00
_cell.angle_beta   90.00
_cell.angle_gamma   90.00
#
_symmetry.space_group_name_H-M   'P 1'
#
loop_
_entity.id
_entity.type
_entity.pdbx_description
1 polymer ?
#
loop_
_entity_poly.entity_id
_entity_poly.type
_entity_poly.pdbx_seq_one_letter_code
_entity_poly.pdbx_strand_id
1 'polypeptide(L)'
;MWPYVIISGVVYSGSMLSVFDRRTSVVSWALLASFAIALSVFIGFRFEVGKDWIQYNYIFKLITELPFMQAMAFTDAGYGFLNWLSHQMGLGITGVFFFCAVVLVVGLVMFAALTPYPWVAVAVAMPHIVTIMAMDHVRQTTALGFILIGLAFLARDRVWTFVVCILMGALFHRTAIMCLIFWLVLAQKNRILLYPAILAICALLVEFLLADRIGVYVLRYVETSAGSRGALIRLLFNALPAAGFLLIRKNVKLPQKFDKVMNLMAWIAVFSLLLLPMLPSAVIVDRIGKYFLPVQILFYPIIISQIRGYALRFTAAALICAYLFLTQFYWLYTSELADFWVPYKMAQF
;
A
#
# COMPACT_ATOMS: atom_id res chain seq x y z
N MET A 1 -0.98 1.00 22.40
CA MET A 1 -0.71 -0.13 21.47
C MET A 1 -1.87 -1.11 21.35
N TRP A 2 -2.66 -1.37 22.40
CA TRP A 2 -3.75 -2.35 22.39
C TRP A 2 -4.73 -2.29 21.21
N PRO A 3 -5.17 -1.10 20.72
CA PRO A 3 -6.05 -1.05 19.55
C PRO A 3 -5.46 -1.74 18.31
N TYR A 4 -4.14 -1.61 18.08
CA TYR A 4 -3.44 -2.33 17.00
C TYR A 4 -3.41 -3.83 17.24
N VAL A 5 -3.15 -4.27 18.48
CA VAL A 5 -3.11 -5.69 18.84
C VAL A 5 -4.49 -6.33 18.64
N ILE A 6 -5.56 -5.66 19.04
CA ILE A 6 -6.93 -6.16 18.91
C ILE A 6 -7.31 -6.28 17.43
N ILE A 7 -7.11 -5.23 16.63
CA ILE A 7 -7.53 -5.25 15.22
C ILE A 7 -6.71 -6.26 14.40
N SER A 8 -5.41 -6.37 14.67
CA SER A 8 -4.56 -7.39 14.06
C SER A 8 -4.92 -8.80 14.54
N GLY A 9 -5.25 -8.97 15.82
CA GLY A 9 -5.67 -10.25 16.40
C GLY A 9 -6.88 -10.84 15.67
N VAL A 10 -7.89 -10.01 15.37
CA VAL A 10 -9.09 -10.44 14.62
C VAL A 10 -8.73 -11.01 13.25
N VAL A 11 -7.91 -10.29 12.46
CA VAL A 11 -7.55 -10.76 11.11
C VAL A 11 -6.58 -11.95 11.14
N TYR A 12 -5.70 -12.05 12.13
CA TYR A 12 -4.82 -13.21 12.31
C TYR A 12 -5.61 -14.46 12.71
N SER A 13 -6.59 -14.34 13.60
CA SER A 13 -7.54 -15.43 13.90
C SER A 13 -8.33 -15.83 12.66
N GLY A 14 -8.88 -14.86 11.91
CA GLY A 14 -9.56 -15.13 10.64
C GLY A 14 -8.66 -15.83 9.62
N SER A 15 -7.36 -15.47 9.56
CA SER A 15 -6.37 -16.09 8.68
C SER A 15 -6.15 -17.55 9.00
N MET A 16 -5.91 -17.87 10.28
CA MET A 16 -5.72 -19.25 10.74
C MET A 16 -6.96 -20.11 10.51
N LEU A 17 -8.16 -19.58 10.76
CA LEU A 17 -9.40 -20.31 10.55
C LEU A 17 -9.75 -20.48 9.06
N SER A 18 -9.40 -19.50 8.22
CA SER A 18 -9.72 -19.54 6.78
C SER A 18 -9.03 -20.68 6.03
N VAL A 19 -7.97 -21.27 6.56
CA VAL A 19 -7.27 -22.38 5.88
C VAL A 19 -8.04 -23.69 5.87
N PHE A 20 -9.02 -23.85 6.78
CA PHE A 20 -9.89 -25.02 6.85
C PHE A 20 -10.95 -25.02 5.75
N ASP A 21 -11.33 -23.85 5.23
CA ASP A 21 -12.30 -23.71 4.15
C ASP A 21 -11.71 -22.92 2.99
N ARG A 22 -11.28 -23.64 1.94
CA ARG A 22 -10.76 -23.02 0.72
C ARG A 22 -11.82 -22.21 -0.04
N ARG A 23 -13.11 -22.46 0.20
CA ARG A 23 -14.19 -21.66 -0.37
C ARG A 23 -14.72 -20.79 0.75
N THR A 24 -14.27 -19.54 0.82
CA THR A 24 -14.78 -18.60 1.83
C THR A 24 -16.31 -18.59 1.80
N SER A 25 -16.92 -19.15 2.84
CA SER A 25 -18.37 -19.21 3.01
C SER A 25 -18.96 -17.80 2.97
N VAL A 26 -20.27 -17.69 2.73
CA VAL A 26 -20.99 -16.41 2.80
C VAL A 26 -20.73 -15.72 4.14
N VAL A 27 -20.67 -16.50 5.22
CA VAL A 27 -20.32 -16.02 6.57
C VAL A 27 -18.91 -15.45 6.60
N SER A 28 -17.91 -16.14 6.04
CA SER A 28 -16.53 -15.65 6.00
C SER A 28 -16.41 -14.32 5.23
N TRP A 29 -17.12 -14.18 4.12
CA TRP A 29 -17.18 -12.92 3.37
C TRP A 29 -17.88 -11.80 4.14
N ALA A 30 -18.99 -12.10 4.81
CA ALA A 30 -19.70 -11.13 5.64
C ALA A 30 -18.82 -10.65 6.81
N LEU A 31 -18.08 -11.55 7.45
CA LEU A 31 -17.11 -11.22 8.49
C LEU A 31 -15.95 -10.37 7.94
N LEU A 32 -15.42 -10.71 6.76
CA LEU A 32 -14.35 -9.93 6.14
C LEU A 32 -14.82 -8.53 5.74
N ALA A 33 -16.05 -8.39 5.22
CA ALA A 33 -16.66 -7.10 4.91
C ALA A 33 -16.90 -6.27 6.18
N SER A 34 -17.38 -6.89 7.25
CA SER A 34 -17.56 -6.24 8.55
C SER A 34 -16.22 -5.76 9.12
N PHE A 35 -15.18 -6.60 9.02
CA PHE A 35 -13.82 -6.24 9.40
C PHE A 35 -13.28 -5.10 8.54
N ALA A 36 -13.55 -5.08 7.24
CA ALA A 36 -13.14 -4.00 6.34
C ALA A 36 -13.76 -2.64 6.74
N ILE A 37 -15.04 -2.64 7.15
CA ILE A 37 -15.68 -1.43 7.69
C ILE A 37 -14.98 -1.00 8.98
N ALA A 38 -14.79 -1.92 9.92
CA ALA A 38 -14.10 -1.63 11.18
C ALA A 38 -12.67 -1.12 10.96
N LEU A 39 -11.95 -1.67 9.98
CA LEU A 39 -10.61 -1.25 9.59
C LEU A 39 -10.60 0.15 8.96
N SER A 40 -11.60 0.48 8.15
CA SER A 40 -11.74 1.82 7.56
C SER A 40 -12.00 2.87 8.64
N VAL A 41 -12.84 2.56 9.63
CA VAL A 41 -13.06 3.41 10.81
C VAL A 41 -11.78 3.54 11.61
N PHE A 42 -11.09 2.42 11.91
CA PHE A 42 -9.83 2.42 12.65
C PHE A 42 -8.73 3.26 11.98
N ILE A 43 -8.62 3.27 10.66
CA ILE A 43 -7.61 4.12 10.00
C ILE A 43 -8.12 5.56 9.90
N GLY A 44 -9.38 5.75 9.51
CA GLY A 44 -9.95 7.05 9.18
C GLY A 44 -10.17 7.97 10.36
N PHE A 45 -10.58 7.40 11.50
CA PHE A 45 -10.99 8.14 12.68
C PHE A 45 -9.83 8.36 13.66
N ARG A 46 -8.59 8.12 13.25
CA ARG A 46 -7.42 8.35 14.09
C ARG A 46 -7.21 9.84 14.38
N PHE A 47 -6.77 10.17 15.58
CA PHE A 47 -6.49 11.54 16.01
C PHE A 47 -5.05 11.64 16.52
N GLU A 48 -4.25 12.52 15.93
CA GLU A 48 -2.82 12.68 16.26
C GLU A 48 -2.02 11.37 16.19
N VAL A 49 -2.39 10.48 15.27
CA VAL A 49 -1.70 9.20 15.03
C VAL A 49 -0.99 9.24 13.67
N GLY A 50 0.30 8.92 13.68
CA GLY A 50 1.23 9.03 12.57
C GLY A 50 2.05 10.31 12.65
N LYS A 51 3.33 10.24 12.30
CA LYS A 51 4.27 11.38 12.37
C LYS A 51 3.82 12.55 11.51
N ASP A 52 3.30 12.26 10.32
CA ASP A 52 2.84 13.27 9.36
C ASP A 52 1.42 13.80 9.67
N TRP A 53 0.74 13.33 10.73
CA TRP A 53 -0.62 13.77 11.07
C TRP A 53 -0.71 15.29 11.21
N ILE A 54 0.23 15.90 11.95
CA ILE A 54 0.29 17.37 12.16
C ILE A 54 0.44 18.09 10.83
N GLN A 55 1.28 17.56 9.94
CA GLN A 55 1.52 18.15 8.63
C GLN A 55 0.26 18.08 7.75
N TYR A 56 -0.48 16.97 7.77
CA TYR A 56 -1.75 16.89 7.05
C TYR A 56 -2.81 17.84 7.62
N ASN A 57 -2.88 17.96 8.94
CA ASN A 57 -3.79 18.91 9.58
C ASN A 57 -3.45 20.37 9.22
N TYR A 58 -2.16 20.71 9.15
CA TYR A 58 -1.72 22.00 8.67
C TYR A 58 -2.09 22.25 7.20
N ILE A 59 -1.84 21.29 6.31
CA ILE A 59 -2.25 21.35 4.89
C ILE A 59 -3.77 21.54 4.78
N PHE A 60 -4.56 20.79 5.55
CA PHE A 60 -6.01 20.89 5.55
C PHE A 60 -6.46 22.32 5.93
N LYS A 61 -5.94 22.87 7.03
CA LYS A 61 -6.25 24.25 7.48
C LYS A 61 -5.94 25.30 6.41
N LEU A 62 -4.79 25.20 5.76
CA LEU A 62 -4.45 26.12 4.66
C LEU A 62 -5.43 25.98 3.49
N ILE A 63 -5.79 24.76 3.11
CA ILE A 63 -6.75 24.51 2.02
C ILE A 63 -8.14 25.09 2.33
N THR A 64 -8.56 25.13 3.61
CA THR A 64 -9.87 25.70 3.97
C THR A 64 -10.01 27.19 3.66
N GLU A 65 -8.89 27.90 3.53
CA GLU A 65 -8.85 29.34 3.21
C GLU A 65 -8.75 29.61 1.70
N LEU A 66 -8.59 28.56 0.87
CA LEU A 66 -8.34 28.70 -0.57
C LEU A 66 -9.61 28.46 -1.42
N PRO A 67 -9.76 29.19 -2.54
CA PRO A 67 -10.78 28.87 -3.53
C PRO A 67 -10.46 27.54 -4.23
N PHE A 68 -11.48 26.89 -4.79
CA PHE A 68 -11.42 25.54 -5.38
C PHE A 68 -10.20 25.27 -6.26
N MET A 69 -9.93 26.13 -7.26
CA MET A 69 -8.81 25.93 -8.18
C MET A 69 -7.44 26.01 -7.49
N GLN A 70 -7.30 26.91 -6.51
CA GLN A 70 -6.07 27.04 -5.74
C GLN A 70 -5.90 25.86 -4.76
N ALA A 71 -6.99 25.40 -4.14
CA ALA A 71 -6.98 24.22 -3.28
C ALA A 71 -6.49 22.96 -4.01
N MET A 72 -6.95 22.75 -5.26
CA MET A 72 -6.47 21.63 -6.09
C MET A 72 -4.99 21.80 -6.51
N ALA A 73 -4.53 23.03 -6.74
CA ALA A 73 -3.14 23.29 -7.12
C ALA A 73 -2.16 23.31 -5.92
N PHE A 74 -2.66 23.44 -4.68
CA PHE A 74 -1.83 23.57 -3.47
C PHE A 74 -1.05 22.28 -3.14
N THR A 75 -1.57 21.12 -3.54
CA THR A 75 -0.96 19.80 -3.26
C THR A 75 -1.24 18.82 -4.41
N ASP A 76 -1.20 17.51 -4.18
CA ASP A 76 -1.67 16.53 -5.17
C ASP A 76 -3.17 16.80 -5.46
N ALA A 77 -3.54 16.97 -6.73
CA ALA A 77 -4.84 17.53 -7.14
C ALA A 77 -6.06 16.83 -6.53
N GLY A 78 -6.06 15.49 -6.51
CA GLY A 78 -7.12 14.69 -5.90
C GLY A 78 -7.17 14.80 -4.38
N TYR A 79 -6.01 14.93 -3.72
CA TYR A 79 -5.97 15.18 -2.29
C TYR A 79 -6.44 16.60 -1.96
N GLY A 80 -6.00 17.60 -2.72
CA GLY A 80 -6.44 19.00 -2.58
C GLY A 80 -7.94 19.15 -2.74
N PHE A 81 -8.50 18.55 -3.80
CA PHE A 81 -9.94 18.43 -4.02
C PHE A 81 -10.67 17.83 -2.82
N LEU A 82 -10.17 16.69 -2.30
CA LEU A 82 -10.79 16.01 -1.17
C LEU A 82 -10.77 16.84 0.12
N ASN A 83 -9.67 17.55 0.40
CA ASN A 83 -9.57 18.43 1.57
C ASN A 83 -10.60 19.57 1.46
N TRP A 84 -10.67 20.22 0.29
CA TRP A 84 -11.65 21.27 0.03
C TRP A 84 -13.08 20.75 0.18
N LEU A 85 -13.41 19.60 -0.43
CA LEU A 85 -14.74 18.99 -0.35
C LEU A 85 -15.12 18.62 1.08
N SER A 86 -14.20 18.00 1.83
CA SER A 86 -14.43 17.62 3.23
C SER A 86 -14.70 18.84 4.11
N HIS A 87 -14.04 19.97 3.84
CA HIS A 87 -14.33 21.24 4.50
C HIS A 87 -15.73 21.77 4.15
N GLN A 88 -16.10 21.79 2.87
CA GLN A 88 -17.45 22.24 2.45
C GLN A 88 -18.57 21.41 3.10
N MET A 89 -18.32 20.13 3.35
CA MET A 89 -19.27 19.21 4.00
C MET A 89 -19.22 19.25 5.54
N GLY A 90 -18.33 20.04 6.14
CA GLY A 90 -18.17 20.10 7.60
C GLY A 90 -17.57 18.84 8.24
N LEU A 91 -16.93 17.96 7.46
CA LEU A 91 -16.38 16.67 7.93
C LEU A 91 -14.96 16.79 8.51
N GLY A 92 -14.32 17.95 8.38
CA GLY A 92 -12.97 18.22 8.85
C GLY A 92 -11.91 17.33 8.18
N ILE A 93 -10.73 17.22 8.78
CA ILE A 93 -9.68 16.32 8.30
C ILE A 93 -10.05 14.83 8.48
N THR A 94 -10.92 14.52 9.44
CA THR A 94 -11.39 13.15 9.67
C THR A 94 -12.13 12.60 8.46
N GLY A 95 -12.95 13.41 7.78
CA GLY A 95 -13.59 13.02 6.51
C GLY A 95 -12.58 12.66 5.41
N VAL A 96 -11.50 13.43 5.29
CA VAL A 96 -10.39 13.16 4.34
C VAL A 96 -9.75 11.82 4.65
N PHE A 97 -9.35 11.60 5.91
CA PHE A 97 -8.72 10.35 6.32
C PHE A 97 -9.63 9.14 6.19
N PHE A 98 -10.91 9.29 6.49
CA PHE A 98 -11.88 8.21 6.32
C PHE A 98 -12.06 7.82 4.85
N PHE A 99 -12.19 8.79 3.94
CA PHE A 99 -12.22 8.49 2.51
C PHE A 99 -10.95 7.75 2.04
N CYS A 100 -9.78 8.26 2.41
CA CYS A 100 -8.50 7.62 2.10
C CYS A 100 -8.41 6.18 2.65
N ALA A 101 -8.90 5.96 3.87
CA ALA A 101 -8.98 4.65 4.50
C ALA A 101 -9.90 3.70 3.71
N VAL A 102 -11.09 4.16 3.31
CA VAL A 102 -12.03 3.36 2.53
C VAL A 102 -11.42 2.95 1.19
N VAL A 103 -10.78 3.87 0.45
CA VAL A 103 -10.12 3.55 -0.82
C VAL A 103 -9.06 2.47 -0.64
N LEU A 104 -8.20 2.61 0.39
CA LEU A 104 -7.19 1.61 0.70
C LEU A 104 -7.82 0.25 1.02
N VAL A 105 -8.78 0.22 1.93
CA VAL A 105 -9.36 -1.03 2.45
C VAL A 105 -10.19 -1.73 1.37
N VAL A 106 -10.96 -0.99 0.57
CA VAL A 106 -11.67 -1.56 -0.59
C VAL A 106 -10.68 -2.17 -1.57
N GLY A 107 -9.60 -1.46 -1.92
CA GLY A 107 -8.57 -2.00 -2.79
C GLY A 107 -7.91 -3.25 -2.22
N LEU A 108 -7.58 -3.24 -0.93
CA LEU A 108 -7.01 -4.39 -0.24
C LEU A 108 -7.94 -5.60 -0.26
N VAL A 109 -9.23 -5.44 0.04
CA VAL A 109 -10.21 -6.54 0.02
C VAL A 109 -10.45 -7.05 -1.40
N MET A 110 -10.57 -6.16 -2.38
CA MET A 110 -10.73 -6.55 -3.79
C MET A 110 -9.53 -7.35 -4.30
N PHE A 111 -8.31 -6.95 -3.92
CA PHE A 111 -7.10 -7.69 -4.29
C PHE A 111 -6.97 -8.99 -3.50
N ALA A 112 -7.26 -8.98 -2.19
CA ALA A 112 -7.28 -10.16 -1.34
C ALA A 112 -8.23 -11.24 -1.87
N ALA A 113 -9.36 -10.83 -2.46
CA ALA A 113 -10.34 -11.72 -3.10
C ALA A 113 -9.79 -12.48 -4.32
N LEU A 114 -8.68 -12.05 -4.91
CA LEU A 114 -7.98 -12.78 -5.96
C LEU A 114 -7.16 -13.96 -5.43
N THR A 115 -6.91 -13.99 -4.11
CA THR A 115 -5.99 -14.95 -3.49
C THR A 115 -6.74 -16.16 -2.93
N PRO A 116 -6.09 -17.33 -2.77
CA PRO A 116 -6.73 -18.50 -2.19
C PRO A 116 -7.22 -18.31 -0.75
N TYR A 117 -6.63 -17.38 0.00
CA TYR A 117 -6.95 -17.10 1.40
C TYR A 117 -7.01 -15.58 1.65
N PRO A 118 -8.17 -14.94 1.41
CA PRO A 118 -8.31 -13.48 1.52
C PRO A 118 -7.94 -12.93 2.91
N TRP A 119 -8.26 -13.65 3.99
CA TRP A 119 -7.88 -13.26 5.34
C TRP A 119 -6.37 -13.16 5.52
N VAL A 120 -5.61 -14.13 4.98
CA VAL A 120 -4.14 -14.10 5.01
C VAL A 120 -3.61 -12.90 4.22
N ALA A 121 -4.21 -12.58 3.07
CA ALA A 121 -3.81 -11.42 2.27
C ALA A 121 -4.00 -10.11 3.06
N VAL A 122 -5.12 -9.94 3.77
CA VAL A 122 -5.36 -8.78 4.64
C VAL A 122 -4.40 -8.78 5.85
N ALA A 123 -4.12 -9.94 6.45
CA ALA A 123 -3.17 -10.06 7.55
C ALA A 123 -1.76 -9.56 7.16
N VAL A 124 -1.27 -9.92 5.97
CA VAL A 124 0.04 -9.46 5.46
C VAL A 124 0.11 -7.93 5.37
N ALA A 125 -1.00 -7.26 5.07
CA ALA A 125 -1.05 -5.81 5.00
C ALA A 125 -1.00 -5.13 6.39
N MET A 126 -1.30 -5.84 7.48
CA MET A 126 -1.45 -5.22 8.81
C MET A 126 -0.18 -4.53 9.34
N PRO A 127 1.00 -5.18 9.35
CA PRO A 127 2.16 -4.60 10.04
C PRO A 127 2.69 -3.36 9.36
N HIS A 128 2.73 -3.33 8.03
CA HIS A 128 3.38 -2.26 7.29
C HIS A 128 2.38 -1.34 6.58
N ILE A 129 1.44 -1.88 5.81
CA ILE A 129 0.51 -1.05 5.01
C ILE A 129 -0.49 -0.35 5.93
N VAL A 130 -1.18 -1.10 6.79
CA VAL A 130 -2.21 -0.54 7.67
C VAL A 130 -1.57 0.24 8.82
N THR A 131 -0.66 -0.38 9.56
CA THR A 131 -0.15 0.22 10.80
C THR A 131 0.75 1.40 10.49
N ILE A 132 1.72 1.26 9.58
CA ILE A 132 2.68 2.34 9.32
C ILE A 132 2.17 3.27 8.22
N MET A 133 1.98 2.74 7.01
CA MET A 133 1.77 3.59 5.83
C MET A 133 0.41 4.29 5.82
N ALA A 134 -0.68 3.64 6.24
CA ALA A 134 -2.00 4.25 6.21
C ALA A 134 -2.15 5.36 7.25
N MET A 135 -1.39 5.28 8.35
CA MET A 135 -1.41 6.29 9.41
C MET A 135 -0.51 7.49 9.09
N ASP A 136 0.59 7.26 8.36
CA ASP A 136 1.63 8.27 8.11
C ASP A 136 1.69 8.76 6.67
N HIS A 137 1.67 7.87 5.67
CA HIS A 137 1.81 8.23 4.25
C HIS A 137 0.46 8.23 3.51
N VAL A 138 -0.56 8.87 4.10
CA VAL A 138 -1.98 8.82 3.66
C VAL A 138 -2.16 8.96 2.15
N ARG A 139 -1.53 9.97 1.53
CA ARG A 139 -1.60 10.21 0.08
C ARG A 139 -1.07 9.02 -0.73
N GLN A 140 0.13 8.55 -0.40
CA GLN A 140 0.77 7.41 -1.06
C GLN A 140 -0.03 6.12 -0.86
N THR A 141 -0.54 5.91 0.35
CA THR A 141 -1.34 4.72 0.69
C THR A 141 -2.70 4.73 -0.01
N THR A 142 -3.31 5.90 -0.21
CA THR A 142 -4.54 6.05 -1.02
C THR A 142 -4.26 5.67 -2.47
N ALA A 143 -3.13 6.12 -3.02
CA ALA A 143 -2.72 5.73 -4.37
C ALA A 143 -2.47 4.22 -4.50
N LEU A 144 -1.86 3.59 -3.50
CA LEU A 144 -1.74 2.13 -3.42
C LEU A 144 -3.12 1.45 -3.39
N GLY A 145 -4.09 2.00 -2.67
CA GLY A 145 -5.48 1.54 -2.68
C GLY A 145 -6.07 1.48 -4.08
N PHE A 146 -5.96 2.57 -4.84
CA PHE A 146 -6.38 2.59 -6.25
C PHE A 146 -5.62 1.57 -7.12
N ILE A 147 -4.30 1.42 -6.92
CA ILE A 147 -3.50 0.42 -7.65
C ILE A 147 -4.01 -1.00 -7.36
N LEU A 148 -4.35 -1.32 -6.10
CA LEU A 148 -4.91 -2.62 -5.71
C LEU A 148 -6.28 -2.86 -6.36
N ILE A 149 -7.16 -1.86 -6.40
CA ILE A 149 -8.45 -1.91 -7.15
C ILE A 149 -8.17 -2.19 -8.63
N GLY A 150 -7.24 -1.45 -9.23
CA GLY A 150 -6.87 -1.63 -10.63
C GLY A 150 -6.34 -3.03 -10.93
N LEU A 151 -5.48 -3.57 -10.07
CA LEU A 151 -4.95 -4.94 -10.18
C LEU A 151 -6.07 -5.98 -10.08
N ALA A 152 -7.07 -5.77 -9.21
CA ALA A 152 -8.26 -6.61 -9.13
C ALA A 152 -9.07 -6.64 -10.45
N PHE A 153 -9.20 -5.48 -11.12
CA PHE A 153 -9.81 -5.40 -12.45
C PHE A 153 -8.94 -6.01 -13.56
N LEU A 154 -7.61 -5.85 -13.46
CA LEU A 154 -6.67 -6.45 -14.42
C LEU A 154 -6.74 -7.98 -14.41
N ALA A 155 -6.94 -8.60 -13.24
CA ALA A 155 -7.17 -10.04 -13.11
C ALA A 155 -8.43 -10.52 -13.87
N ARG A 156 -9.36 -9.62 -14.18
CA ARG A 156 -10.58 -9.85 -14.97
C ARG A 156 -10.47 -9.32 -16.40
N ASP A 157 -9.23 -9.13 -16.88
CA ASP A 157 -8.89 -8.62 -18.21
C ASP A 157 -9.34 -7.18 -18.52
N ARG A 158 -9.75 -6.40 -17.50
CA ARG A 158 -10.21 -5.01 -17.66
C ARG A 158 -9.02 -4.02 -17.61
N VAL A 159 -8.18 -4.05 -18.65
CA VAL A 159 -6.93 -3.26 -18.72
C VAL A 159 -7.17 -1.74 -18.63
N TRP A 160 -8.18 -1.21 -19.30
CA TRP A 160 -8.46 0.23 -19.26
C TRP A 160 -8.92 0.70 -17.87
N THR A 161 -9.70 -0.11 -17.16
CA THR A 161 -10.06 0.18 -15.76
C THR A 161 -8.83 0.19 -14.86
N PHE A 162 -7.87 -0.72 -15.09
CA PHE A 162 -6.58 -0.70 -14.40
C PHE A 162 -5.80 0.60 -14.65
N VAL A 163 -5.74 1.08 -15.90
CA VAL A 163 -5.11 2.37 -16.24
C VAL A 163 -5.81 3.54 -15.54
N VAL A 164 -7.15 3.61 -15.62
CA VAL A 164 -7.93 4.65 -14.94
C VAL A 164 -7.66 4.65 -13.44
N CYS A 165 -7.58 3.47 -12.80
CA CYS A 165 -7.24 3.38 -11.38
C CYS A 165 -5.83 3.92 -11.09
N ILE A 166 -4.83 3.65 -11.93
CA ILE A 166 -3.48 4.24 -11.77
C ILE A 166 -3.54 5.77 -11.87
N LEU A 167 -4.28 6.31 -12.85
CA LEU A 167 -4.43 7.76 -13.02
C LEU A 167 -5.14 8.39 -11.81
N MET A 168 -6.21 7.76 -11.31
CA MET A 168 -6.87 8.19 -10.07
C MET A 168 -5.92 8.15 -8.88
N GLY A 169 -5.09 7.11 -8.75
CA GLY A 169 -4.05 7.04 -7.73
C GLY A 169 -3.01 8.17 -7.86
N ALA A 170 -2.63 8.52 -9.09
CA ALA A 170 -1.69 9.61 -9.37
C ALA A 170 -2.25 10.99 -8.99
N LEU A 171 -3.58 11.17 -8.98
CA LEU A 171 -4.20 12.39 -8.44
C LEU A 171 -4.02 12.54 -6.93
N PHE A 172 -3.90 11.44 -6.19
CA PHE A 172 -3.67 11.46 -4.73
C PHE A 172 -2.20 11.44 -4.37
N HIS A 173 -1.39 10.75 -5.16
CA HIS A 173 0.05 10.79 -5.05
C HIS A 173 0.70 10.64 -6.41
N ARG A 174 1.17 11.77 -6.93
CA ARG A 174 1.89 11.93 -8.20
C ARG A 174 2.83 10.80 -8.62
N THR A 175 3.62 10.25 -7.70
CA THR A 175 4.60 9.18 -8.02
C THR A 175 3.94 7.86 -8.45
N ALA A 176 2.64 7.66 -8.20
CA ALA A 176 1.91 6.49 -8.64
C ALA A 176 1.82 6.38 -10.17
N ILE A 177 2.03 7.48 -10.90
CA ILE A 177 2.10 7.50 -12.36
C ILE A 177 3.17 6.53 -12.90
N MET A 178 4.22 6.23 -12.11
CA MET A 178 5.23 5.20 -12.41
C MET A 178 4.59 3.84 -12.76
N CYS A 179 3.45 3.50 -12.15
CA CYS A 179 2.77 2.25 -12.38
C CYS A 179 2.19 2.13 -13.81
N LEU A 180 2.12 3.21 -14.60
CA LEU A 180 1.77 3.11 -16.02
C LEU A 180 2.75 2.27 -16.84
N ILE A 181 3.98 2.06 -16.35
CA ILE A 181 4.93 1.12 -16.97
C ILE A 181 4.32 -0.28 -17.13
N PHE A 182 3.45 -0.70 -16.21
CA PHE A 182 2.77 -1.99 -16.28
C PHE A 182 1.79 -2.05 -17.45
N TRP A 183 1.07 -0.97 -17.73
CA TRP A 183 0.22 -0.89 -18.91
C TRP A 183 1.03 -0.91 -20.20
N LEU A 184 2.15 -0.18 -20.26
CA LEU A 184 3.01 -0.17 -21.46
C LEU A 184 3.49 -1.58 -21.82
N VAL A 185 3.91 -2.36 -20.84
CA VAL A 185 4.35 -3.76 -21.03
C VAL A 185 3.20 -4.67 -21.48
N LEU A 186 1.96 -4.34 -21.15
CA LEU A 186 0.78 -5.08 -21.63
C LEU A 186 0.34 -4.67 -23.03
N ALA A 187 0.44 -3.39 -23.38
CA ALA A 187 -0.04 -2.81 -24.64
C ALA A 187 0.94 -3.03 -25.79
N GLN A 188 2.25 -2.93 -25.53
CA GLN A 188 3.26 -2.94 -26.58
C GLN A 188 3.70 -4.38 -26.91
N LYS A 189 3.30 -4.86 -28.10
CA LYS A 189 3.88 -6.09 -28.67
C LYS A 189 5.31 -5.87 -29.18
N ASN A 190 5.61 -4.66 -29.65
CA ASN A 190 6.94 -4.29 -30.14
C ASN A 190 7.77 -3.66 -29.02
N ARG A 191 8.84 -4.35 -28.61
CA ARG A 191 9.73 -3.88 -27.54
C ARG A 191 10.49 -2.60 -27.89
N ILE A 192 10.65 -2.28 -29.18
CA ILE A 192 11.39 -1.09 -29.62
C ILE A 192 10.64 0.20 -29.26
N LEU A 193 9.31 0.22 -29.35
CA LEU A 193 8.47 1.38 -28.99
C LEU A 193 8.22 1.51 -27.48
N LEU A 194 8.53 0.45 -26.72
CA LEU A 194 8.40 0.44 -25.26
C LEU A 194 9.50 1.30 -24.61
N TYR A 195 10.74 1.22 -25.09
CA TYR A 195 11.88 1.96 -24.54
C TYR A 195 11.70 3.49 -24.55
N PRO A 196 11.29 4.16 -25.64
CA PRO A 196 11.05 5.60 -25.63
C PRO A 196 9.88 6.00 -24.73
N ALA A 197 8.82 5.18 -24.63
CA ALA A 197 7.70 5.45 -23.72
C ALA A 197 8.12 5.33 -22.24
N ILE A 198 8.94 4.35 -21.90
CA ILE A 198 9.56 4.24 -20.57
C ILE A 198 10.47 5.45 -20.30
N LEU A 199 11.30 5.83 -21.27
CA LEU A 199 12.18 6.99 -21.15
C LEU A 199 11.39 8.28 -20.93
N ALA A 200 10.25 8.45 -21.62
CA ALA A 200 9.37 9.61 -21.43
C ALA A 200 8.74 9.63 -20.03
N ILE A 201 8.28 8.48 -19.51
CA ILE A 201 7.80 8.37 -18.13
C ILE A 201 8.93 8.71 -17.15
N CYS A 202 10.13 8.15 -17.35
CA CYS A 202 11.29 8.45 -16.51
C CYS A 202 11.69 9.92 -16.57
N ALA A 203 11.66 10.56 -17.75
CA ALA A 203 11.95 11.97 -17.93
C ALA A 203 10.94 12.86 -17.19
N LEU A 204 9.64 12.56 -17.33
CA LEU A 204 8.57 13.24 -16.58
C LEU A 204 8.76 13.09 -15.08
N LEU A 205 9.18 11.90 -14.61
CA LEU A 205 9.45 11.66 -13.20
C LEU A 205 10.68 12.41 -12.69
N VAL A 206 11.75 12.47 -13.49
CA VAL A 206 12.99 13.19 -13.15
C VAL A 206 12.73 14.70 -13.12
N GLU A 207 12.14 15.26 -14.16
CA GLU A 207 11.74 16.68 -14.21
C GLU A 207 10.90 17.03 -12.98
N PHE A 208 10.00 16.15 -12.58
CA PHE A 208 9.07 16.41 -11.51
C PHE A 208 9.61 16.13 -10.09
N LEU A 209 10.55 15.20 -9.94
CA LEU A 209 11.37 15.08 -8.73
C LEU A 209 12.26 16.32 -8.53
N LEU A 210 12.61 17.01 -9.62
CA LEU A 210 13.44 18.22 -9.64
C LEU A 210 12.61 19.51 -9.58
N ALA A 211 11.35 19.52 -10.04
CA ALA A 211 10.52 20.72 -10.20
C ALA A 211 10.09 21.34 -8.86
N ASP A 212 9.90 20.54 -7.81
CA ASP A 212 9.53 21.03 -6.49
C ASP A 212 10.71 20.97 -5.51
N ARG A 213 11.37 22.11 -5.33
CA ARG A 213 12.26 22.44 -4.21
C ARG A 213 13.43 21.47 -3.99
N ILE A 214 14.33 21.38 -4.98
CA ILE A 214 15.67 20.77 -4.81
C ILE A 214 16.32 21.24 -3.50
N GLY A 215 16.19 22.52 -3.12
CA GLY A 215 16.74 23.04 -1.86
C GLY A 215 16.19 22.37 -0.59
N VAL A 216 14.88 22.15 -0.48
CA VAL A 216 14.26 21.57 0.74
C VAL A 216 14.38 20.04 0.76
N TYR A 217 14.32 19.39 -0.40
CA TYR A 217 14.47 17.94 -0.51
C TYR A 217 15.92 17.49 -0.37
N VAL A 218 16.90 18.21 -0.92
CA VAL A 218 18.33 17.86 -0.76
C VAL A 218 18.76 18.00 0.70
N LEU A 219 18.44 19.13 1.36
CA LEU A 219 18.76 19.34 2.79
C LEU A 219 18.07 18.31 3.71
N ARG A 220 16.81 17.94 3.47
CA ARG A 220 16.12 16.94 4.32
C ARG A 220 16.53 15.49 4.03
N TYR A 221 16.80 15.11 2.78
CA TYR A 221 16.94 13.70 2.39
C TYR A 221 18.38 13.23 2.14
N VAL A 222 19.33 14.14 1.92
CA VAL A 222 20.77 13.80 1.81
C VAL A 222 21.46 13.92 3.18
N GLU A 223 21.04 14.83 4.05
CA GLU A 223 21.73 15.09 5.33
C GLU A 223 21.12 14.38 6.55
N THR A 224 19.85 13.92 6.51
CA THR A 224 19.26 13.24 7.66
C THR A 224 19.44 11.72 7.61
N SER A 225 20.28 11.21 8.50
CA SER A 225 20.50 9.78 8.79
C SER A 225 19.26 9.02 9.29
N ALA A 226 18.14 9.71 9.49
CA ALA A 226 16.86 9.17 9.95
C ALA A 226 16.06 8.46 8.84
N GLY A 227 16.24 8.84 7.57
CA GLY A 227 15.51 8.25 6.44
C GLY A 227 16.01 6.86 5.99
N SER A 228 17.29 6.55 6.21
CA SER A 228 17.95 5.39 5.60
C SER A 228 17.87 4.09 6.43
N ARG A 229 17.81 4.16 7.77
CA ARG A 229 17.92 2.95 8.62
C ARG A 229 16.77 1.95 8.44
N GLY A 230 15.55 2.44 8.26
CA GLY A 230 14.37 1.57 8.07
C GLY A 230 14.13 1.08 6.64
N ALA A 231 14.79 1.69 5.65
CA ALA A 231 14.57 1.39 4.23
C ALA A 231 14.96 -0.05 3.89
N LEU A 232 16.10 -0.53 4.41
CA LEU A 232 16.58 -1.89 4.19
C LEU A 232 15.55 -2.93 4.64
N ILE A 233 15.03 -2.81 5.87
CA ILE A 233 14.07 -3.76 6.44
C ILE A 233 12.77 -3.76 5.64
N ARG A 234 12.26 -2.57 5.27
CA ARG A 234 11.03 -2.46 4.46
C ARG A 234 11.18 -3.05 3.06
N LEU A 235 12.32 -2.82 2.42
CA LEU A 235 12.62 -3.42 1.11
C LEU A 235 12.78 -4.93 1.23
N LEU A 236 13.39 -5.45 2.30
CA LEU A 236 13.47 -6.90 2.55
C LEU A 236 12.09 -7.53 2.71
N PHE A 237 11.17 -6.90 3.45
CA PHE A 237 9.78 -7.36 3.59
C PHE A 237 9.05 -7.50 2.26
N ASN A 238 9.51 -6.83 1.20
CA ASN A 238 8.93 -6.97 -0.13
C ASN A 238 9.77 -7.86 -1.06
N ALA A 239 11.10 -7.72 -1.05
CA ALA A 239 12.01 -8.45 -1.92
C ALA A 239 12.03 -9.96 -1.62
N LEU A 240 11.95 -10.36 -0.35
CA LEU A 240 11.92 -11.79 0.03
C LEU A 240 10.66 -12.51 -0.50
N PRO A 241 9.42 -12.04 -0.22
CA PRO A 241 8.24 -12.67 -0.81
C PRO A 241 8.18 -12.50 -2.34
N ALA A 242 8.76 -11.43 -2.91
CA ALA A 242 8.88 -11.30 -4.36
C ALA A 242 9.79 -12.36 -4.98
N ALA A 243 10.96 -12.62 -4.40
CA ALA A 243 11.84 -13.71 -4.82
C ALA A 243 11.13 -15.06 -4.67
N GLY A 244 10.45 -15.29 -3.54
CA GLY A 244 9.62 -16.48 -3.33
C GLY A 244 8.55 -16.65 -4.40
N PHE A 245 7.83 -15.58 -4.75
CA PHE A 245 6.84 -15.59 -5.83
C PHE A 245 7.45 -15.96 -7.18
N LEU A 246 8.61 -15.39 -7.53
CA LEU A 246 9.31 -15.70 -8.78
C LEU A 246 9.71 -17.18 -8.87
N LEU A 247 10.04 -17.83 -7.76
CA LEU A 247 10.36 -19.26 -7.71
C LEU A 247 9.13 -20.14 -7.93
N ILE A 248 7.99 -19.78 -7.34
CA ILE A 248 6.78 -20.63 -7.37
C ILE A 248 5.80 -20.30 -8.49
N ARG A 249 5.88 -19.12 -9.13
CA ARG A 249 4.85 -18.62 -10.06
C ARG A 249 4.54 -19.56 -11.22
N LYS A 250 5.51 -20.33 -11.71
CA LYS A 250 5.31 -21.31 -12.80
C LYS A 250 4.32 -22.42 -12.43
N ASN A 251 4.15 -22.69 -11.13
CA ASN A 251 3.26 -23.71 -10.59
C ASN A 251 1.87 -23.14 -10.24
N VAL A 252 1.66 -21.84 -10.43
CA VAL A 252 0.41 -21.14 -10.06
C VAL A 252 -0.30 -20.69 -11.32
N LYS A 253 -1.61 -20.98 -11.40
CA LYS A 253 -2.45 -20.52 -12.51
C LYS A 253 -3.00 -19.14 -12.19
N LEU A 254 -2.37 -18.10 -12.73
CA LEU A 254 -2.85 -16.71 -12.67
C LEU A 254 -3.31 -16.25 -14.06
N PRO A 255 -4.29 -15.32 -14.17
CA PRO A 255 -4.68 -14.72 -15.43
C PRO A 255 -3.46 -14.09 -16.15
N GLN A 256 -3.31 -14.33 -17.45
CA GLN A 256 -2.06 -14.04 -18.18
C GLN A 256 -1.57 -12.59 -18.02
N LYS A 257 -2.44 -11.59 -18.16
CA LYS A 257 -2.06 -10.16 -18.04
C LYS A 257 -1.70 -9.80 -16.59
N PHE A 258 -2.46 -10.32 -15.62
CA PHE A 258 -2.18 -10.13 -14.20
C PHE A 258 -0.85 -10.76 -13.80
N ASP A 259 -0.57 -12.00 -14.21
CA ASP A 259 0.70 -12.68 -13.97
C ASP A 259 1.89 -11.90 -14.56
N LYS A 260 1.75 -11.36 -15.78
CA LYS A 260 2.80 -10.51 -16.38
C LYS A 260 3.13 -9.29 -15.52
N VAL A 261 2.11 -8.58 -15.02
CA VAL A 261 2.29 -7.42 -14.15
C VAL A 261 2.88 -7.82 -12.80
N MET A 262 2.34 -8.84 -12.15
CA MET A 262 2.86 -9.33 -10.86
C MET A 262 4.31 -9.82 -10.96
N ASN A 263 4.68 -10.48 -12.06
CA ASN A 263 6.05 -10.87 -12.33
C ASN A 263 6.98 -9.65 -12.46
N LEU A 264 6.56 -8.62 -13.20
CA LEU A 264 7.37 -7.41 -13.33
C LEU A 264 7.49 -6.68 -11.98
N MET A 265 6.41 -6.55 -11.22
CA MET A 265 6.44 -5.99 -9.86
C MET A 265 7.40 -6.76 -8.95
N ALA A 266 7.41 -8.10 -9.03
CA ALA A 266 8.28 -8.93 -8.23
C ALA A 266 9.76 -8.73 -8.60
N TRP A 267 10.09 -8.67 -9.90
CA TRP A 267 11.46 -8.34 -10.32
C TRP A 267 11.88 -6.96 -9.85
N ILE A 268 11.05 -5.93 -10.03
CA ILE A 268 11.39 -4.58 -9.59
C ILE A 268 11.56 -4.54 -8.06
N ALA A 269 10.73 -5.26 -7.29
CA ALA A 269 10.89 -5.37 -5.83
C ALA A 269 12.25 -5.97 -5.42
N VAL A 270 12.68 -7.04 -6.09
CA VAL A 270 14.01 -7.65 -5.85
C VAL A 270 15.13 -6.70 -6.26
N PHE A 271 15.05 -6.08 -7.44
CA PHE A 271 16.05 -5.12 -7.91
C PHE A 271 16.12 -3.88 -7.02
N SER A 272 15.00 -3.41 -6.47
CA SER A 272 14.97 -2.26 -5.56
C SER A 272 15.86 -2.48 -4.33
N LEU A 273 15.89 -3.70 -3.79
CA LEU A 273 16.80 -4.06 -2.69
C LEU A 273 18.27 -4.02 -3.14
N LEU A 274 18.58 -4.53 -4.34
CA LEU A 274 19.94 -4.57 -4.88
C LEU A 274 20.47 -3.18 -5.24
N LEU A 275 19.59 -2.27 -5.65
CA LEU A 275 19.92 -0.88 -6.00
C LEU A 275 20.10 0.02 -4.77
N LEU A 276 19.63 -0.40 -3.60
CA LEU A 276 19.70 0.39 -2.36
C LEU A 276 21.12 0.90 -2.04
N PRO A 277 22.19 0.07 -2.05
CA PRO A 277 23.55 0.56 -1.78
C PRO A 277 24.15 1.39 -2.93
N MET A 278 23.55 1.34 -4.13
CA MET A 278 24.08 1.99 -5.34
C MET A 278 23.52 3.39 -5.57
N LEU A 279 22.46 3.77 -4.86
CA LEU A 279 21.76 5.04 -5.05
C LEU A 279 22.04 6.02 -3.90
N PRO A 280 22.16 7.33 -4.21
CA PRO A 280 22.52 8.34 -3.21
C PRO A 280 21.44 8.57 -2.15
N SER A 281 20.19 8.14 -2.39
CA SER A 281 19.10 8.28 -1.43
C SER A 281 18.30 6.99 -1.28
N ALA A 282 18.45 6.34 -0.12
CA ALA A 282 17.65 5.19 0.28
C ALA A 282 16.13 5.48 0.32
N VAL A 283 15.76 6.75 0.51
CA VAL A 283 14.36 7.16 0.66
C VAL A 283 13.61 7.11 -0.68
N ILE A 284 14.28 7.43 -1.78
CA ILE A 284 13.67 7.33 -3.12
C ILE A 284 13.34 5.86 -3.41
N VAL A 285 14.30 4.97 -3.16
CA VAL A 285 14.14 3.53 -3.37
C VAL A 285 13.01 2.96 -2.49
N ASP A 286 12.98 3.34 -1.21
CA ASP A 286 11.92 2.95 -0.28
C ASP A 286 10.53 3.44 -0.72
N ARG A 287 10.42 4.69 -1.22
CA ARG A 287 9.15 5.24 -1.72
C ARG A 287 8.65 4.51 -2.95
N ILE A 288 9.54 4.19 -3.90
CA ILE A 288 9.16 3.45 -5.11
C ILE A 288 8.82 2.00 -4.75
N GLY A 289 9.61 1.37 -3.88
CA GLY A 289 9.41 -0.01 -3.44
C GLY A 289 8.02 -0.29 -2.83
N LYS A 290 7.42 0.71 -2.19
CA LYS A 290 6.06 0.65 -1.61
C LYS A 290 4.97 0.35 -2.65
N TYR A 291 5.16 0.67 -3.93
CA TYR A 291 4.19 0.33 -4.97
C TYR A 291 4.19 -1.14 -5.36
N PHE A 292 5.23 -1.89 -4.98
CA PHE A 292 5.36 -3.31 -5.30
C PHE A 292 4.94 -4.23 -4.14
N LEU A 293 4.40 -3.66 -3.05
CA LEU A 293 3.79 -4.41 -1.94
C LEU A 293 2.63 -5.35 -2.34
N PRO A 294 1.90 -5.18 -3.46
CA PRO A 294 0.92 -6.18 -3.88
C PRO A 294 1.52 -7.60 -4.06
N VAL A 295 2.83 -7.71 -4.32
CA VAL A 295 3.49 -9.01 -4.49
C VAL A 295 3.50 -9.81 -3.18
N GLN A 296 3.81 -9.19 -2.05
CA GLN A 296 3.77 -9.89 -0.76
C GLN A 296 2.35 -10.29 -0.36
N ILE A 297 1.36 -9.42 -0.62
CA ILE A 297 -0.06 -9.71 -0.36
C ILE A 297 -0.52 -10.94 -1.14
N LEU A 298 -0.01 -11.13 -2.36
CA LEU A 298 -0.30 -12.28 -3.21
C LEU A 298 0.48 -13.55 -2.79
N PHE A 299 1.75 -13.41 -2.43
CA PHE A 299 2.66 -14.53 -2.20
C PHE A 299 2.25 -15.43 -1.03
N TYR A 300 2.00 -14.86 0.16
CA TYR A 300 1.75 -15.65 1.37
C TYR A 300 0.47 -16.53 1.28
N PRO A 301 -0.67 -16.04 0.78
CA PRO A 301 -1.82 -16.90 0.52
C PRO A 301 -1.52 -18.03 -0.48
N ILE A 302 -0.75 -17.74 -1.53
CA ILE A 302 -0.37 -18.74 -2.53
C ILE A 302 0.49 -19.83 -1.91
N ILE A 303 1.55 -19.50 -1.16
CA ILE A 303 2.44 -20.52 -0.60
C ILE A 303 1.70 -21.45 0.37
N ILE A 304 0.79 -20.92 1.20
CA ILE A 304 -0.08 -21.74 2.06
C ILE A 304 -0.96 -22.67 1.21
N SER A 305 -1.48 -22.20 0.08
CA SER A 305 -2.35 -23.00 -0.80
C SER A 305 -1.65 -24.22 -1.40
N GLN A 306 -0.32 -24.17 -1.54
CA GLN A 306 0.49 -25.27 -2.08
C GLN A 306 0.75 -26.38 -1.05
N ILE A 307 0.57 -26.11 0.25
CA ILE A 307 0.79 -27.09 1.31
C ILE A 307 -0.35 -28.13 1.31
N ARG A 308 0.00 -29.42 1.46
CA ARG A 308 -0.97 -30.51 1.57
C ARG A 308 -1.30 -30.80 3.04
N GLY A 309 -2.57 -31.02 3.35
CA GLY A 309 -3.07 -31.29 4.70
C GLY A 309 -3.49 -30.03 5.48
N TYR A 310 -4.62 -30.12 6.18
CA TYR A 310 -5.20 -28.97 6.91
C TYR A 310 -4.33 -28.54 8.10
N ALA A 311 -3.80 -29.50 8.86
CA ALA A 311 -2.93 -29.21 10.00
C ALA A 311 -1.68 -28.43 9.59
N LEU A 312 -0.99 -28.84 8.50
CA LEU A 312 0.20 -28.13 8.03
C LEU A 312 -0.12 -26.73 7.48
N ARG A 313 -1.26 -26.55 6.81
CA ARG A 313 -1.70 -25.20 6.39
C ARG A 313 -2.01 -24.30 7.57
N PHE A 314 -2.68 -24.83 8.59
CA PHE A 314 -2.96 -24.11 9.83
C PHE A 314 -1.67 -23.69 10.51
N THR A 315 -0.71 -24.62 10.68
CA THR A 315 0.61 -24.33 11.24
C THR A 315 1.34 -23.27 10.42
N ALA A 316 1.34 -23.36 9.09
CA ALA A 316 1.97 -22.37 8.24
C ALA A 316 1.31 -20.98 8.37
N ALA A 317 -0.02 -20.92 8.37
CA ALA A 317 -0.76 -19.68 8.59
C ALA A 317 -0.48 -19.09 9.97
N ALA A 318 -0.45 -19.92 11.01
CA ALA A 318 -0.14 -19.51 12.38
C ALA A 318 1.29 -18.95 12.49
N LEU A 319 2.28 -19.59 11.88
CA LEU A 319 3.67 -19.11 11.85
C LEU A 319 3.80 -17.78 11.11
N ILE A 320 3.12 -17.63 9.97
CA ILE A 320 3.07 -16.36 9.24
C ILE A 320 2.40 -15.27 10.09
N CYS A 321 1.25 -15.57 10.70
CA CYS A 321 0.56 -14.60 11.58
C CYS A 321 1.42 -14.22 12.80
N ALA A 322 2.13 -15.18 13.40
CA ALA A 322 3.05 -14.92 14.50
C ALA A 322 4.20 -14.01 14.05
N TYR A 323 4.80 -14.27 12.89
CA TYR A 323 5.84 -13.41 12.31
C TYR A 323 5.32 -11.97 12.05
N LEU A 324 4.13 -11.84 11.46
CA LEU A 324 3.51 -10.53 11.18
C LEU A 324 3.18 -9.79 12.47
N PHE A 325 2.61 -10.48 13.46
CA PHE A 325 2.31 -9.93 14.79
C PHE A 325 3.59 -9.47 15.49
N LEU A 326 4.61 -10.32 15.56
CA LEU A 326 5.87 -9.99 16.21
C LEU A 326 6.54 -8.80 15.54
N THR A 327 6.51 -8.73 14.21
CA THR A 327 7.04 -7.58 13.46
C THR A 327 6.32 -6.29 13.83
N GLN A 328 4.99 -6.30 13.83
CA GLN A 328 4.16 -5.14 14.17
C GLN A 328 4.35 -4.73 15.64
N PHE A 329 4.28 -5.69 16.55
CA PHE A 329 4.39 -5.48 17.99
C PHE A 329 5.78 -4.97 18.36
N TYR A 330 6.83 -5.60 17.84
CA TYR A 330 8.22 -5.19 18.07
C TYR A 330 8.44 -3.76 17.61
N TRP A 331 7.95 -3.38 16.43
CA TRP A 331 8.05 -2.01 15.94
C TRP A 331 7.30 -1.02 16.84
N LEU A 332 6.05 -1.32 17.20
CA LEU A 332 5.22 -0.48 18.09
C LEU A 332 5.78 -0.37 19.52
N TYR A 333 6.65 -1.30 19.93
CA TYR A 333 7.24 -1.33 21.27
C TYR A 333 8.63 -0.70 21.32
N THR A 334 9.46 -0.90 20.28
CA THR A 334 10.89 -0.53 20.31
C THR A 334 11.27 0.64 19.41
N SER A 335 10.43 1.02 18.43
CA SER A 335 10.82 2.07 17.49
C SER A 335 10.87 3.43 18.17
N GLU A 336 11.92 4.20 17.90
CA GLU A 336 12.01 5.63 18.26
C GLU A 336 10.85 6.48 17.68
N LEU A 337 10.16 5.97 16.65
CA LEU A 337 9.00 6.64 16.05
C LEU A 337 7.66 6.14 16.61
N ALA A 338 7.65 5.13 17.48
CA ALA A 338 6.43 4.53 17.99
C ALA A 338 5.55 5.51 18.79
N ASP A 339 6.13 6.56 19.36
CA ASP A 339 5.42 7.60 20.12
C ASP A 339 4.40 8.37 19.27
N PHE A 340 4.59 8.43 17.94
CA PHE A 340 3.58 9.00 17.04
C PHE A 340 2.41 8.05 16.78
N TRP A 341 2.52 6.77 17.15
CA TRP A 341 1.47 5.75 16.98
C TRP A 341 0.81 5.34 18.29
N VAL A 342 1.53 5.47 19.41
CA VAL A 342 1.13 4.98 20.73
C VAL A 342 1.22 6.12 21.75
N PRO A 343 0.13 6.43 22.50
CA PRO A 343 -1.18 5.78 22.47
C PRO A 343 -1.96 6.08 21.19
N TYR A 344 -2.68 5.06 20.69
CA TYR A 344 -3.63 5.26 19.60
C TYR A 344 -4.85 6.01 20.14
N LYS A 345 -5.22 7.11 19.50
CA LYS A 345 -6.39 7.92 19.85
C LYS A 345 -7.36 7.98 18.68
N MET A 346 -8.66 7.94 18.96
CA MET A 346 -9.70 8.23 17.98
C MET A 346 -10.17 9.68 18.12
N ALA A 347 -10.61 10.28 17.02
CA ALA A 347 -11.25 11.57 17.01
C ALA A 347 -12.53 11.51 17.85
N GLN A 348 -12.69 12.49 18.73
CA GLN A 348 -13.92 12.71 19.49
C GLN A 348 -14.79 13.64 18.66
N PHE A 349 -16.08 13.30 18.52
CA PHE A 349 -17.09 14.10 17.82
C PHE A 349 -18.01 14.76 18.82
#